data_AF-A0A377FNP9-F1
#
_entry.id   AF-A0A377FNP9-F1
#
_cell.length_a   1.000
_cell.length_b   1.000
_cell.length_c   1.000
_cell.angle_alpha   90.00
_cell.angle_beta   90.00
_cell.angle_gamma   90.00
#
_symmetry.space_group_name_H-M   'P 1'
#
loop_
_entity.id
_entity.type
_entity.pdbx_description
1 polymer ?
#
loop_
_entity_poly.entity_id
_entity_poly.type
_entity_poly.pdbx_seq_one_letter_code
_entity_poly.pdbx_strand_id
1 'polypeptide(L)'
;MMIEKESTVAKEILAAQLSIPEKLVSVVNAFRPDKEETVITDVLERKENIMHDKICKKIVEVAVPILAEIVKEGIAQGIFECNYIEERVKMLLVISQHMFDYGNFSDKDLEVYIDMLEKLLGAKNGKIHFISKVLVEGAKE
;
A
#
# COMPACT_ATOMS: atom_id res chain seq x y z
N MET A 1 4.11 -14.15 -13.64
CA MET A 1 2.72 -13.63 -13.63
C MET A 1 2.74 -12.32 -12.86
N MET A 2 2.29 -11.19 -13.43
CA MET A 2 2.48 -9.77 -12.97
C MET A 2 3.06 -9.60 -11.55
N ILE A 3 2.36 -10.08 -10.52
CA ILE A 3 2.76 -10.03 -9.10
C ILE A 3 4.23 -10.43 -8.81
N GLU A 4 4.81 -11.36 -9.56
CA GLU A 4 6.23 -11.76 -9.43
C GLU A 4 7.20 -10.68 -9.91
N LYS A 5 6.84 -9.94 -10.98
CA LYS A 5 7.60 -8.82 -11.51
C LYS A 5 7.52 -7.64 -10.53
N GLU A 6 6.32 -7.29 -10.08
CA GLU A 6 6.11 -6.27 -9.04
C GLU A 6 6.85 -6.62 -7.73
N SER A 7 6.83 -7.89 -7.30
CA SER A 7 7.57 -8.38 -6.14
C SER A 7 9.09 -8.23 -6.30
N THR A 8 9.61 -8.41 -7.51
CA THR A 8 11.05 -8.32 -7.79
C THR A 8 11.51 -6.87 -7.72
N VAL A 9 10.78 -5.96 -8.36
CA VAL A 9 11.03 -4.50 -8.30
C VAL A 9 10.97 -4.00 -6.85
N ALA A 10 9.96 -4.45 -6.10
CA ALA A 10 9.79 -4.06 -4.70
C ALA A 10 10.93 -4.58 -3.79
N LYS A 11 11.52 -5.74 -4.10
CA LYS A 11 12.72 -6.24 -3.42
C LYS A 11 14.00 -5.48 -3.80
N GLU A 12 14.11 -5.01 -5.03
CA GLU A 12 15.22 -4.15 -5.46
C GLU A 12 15.15 -2.78 -4.78
N ILE A 13 13.95 -2.24 -4.59
CA ILE A 13 13.70 -0.99 -3.84
C ILE A 13 14.14 -1.11 -2.38
N LEU A 14 13.92 -2.27 -1.74
CA LEU A 14 14.41 -2.51 -0.37
C LEU A 14 15.94 -2.36 -0.27
N ALA A 15 16.67 -2.81 -1.29
CA ALA A 15 18.13 -2.73 -1.37
C ALA A 15 18.66 -1.34 -1.77
N ALA A 16 17.80 -0.44 -2.25
CA ALA A 16 18.18 0.90 -2.67
C ALA A 16 18.40 1.84 -1.47
N GLN A 17 19.36 2.77 -1.59
CA GLN A 17 19.56 3.87 -0.63
C GLN A 17 18.51 4.97 -0.82
N LEU A 18 17.26 4.63 -0.53
CA LEU A 18 16.13 5.56 -0.52
C LEU A 18 15.70 5.83 0.92
N SER A 19 15.11 6.99 1.17
CA SER A 19 14.46 7.26 2.45
C SER A 19 13.23 6.37 2.64
N ILE A 20 12.83 6.13 3.90
CA ILE A 20 11.62 5.35 4.21
C ILE A 20 10.37 5.88 3.47
N PRO A 21 10.10 7.20 3.40
CA PRO A 21 9.07 7.76 2.55
C PRO A 21 9.11 7.31 1.10
N GLU A 22 10.28 7.39 0.48
CA GLU A 22 10.48 7.04 -0.93
C GLU A 22 10.31 5.54 -1.17
N LYS A 23 10.78 4.69 -0.25
CA LYS A 23 10.57 3.24 -0.31
C LYS A 23 9.08 2.89 -0.24
N LEU A 24 8.34 3.46 0.70
CA LEU A 24 6.90 3.22 0.84
C LEU A 24 6.13 3.62 -0.42
N VAL A 25 6.40 4.81 -0.95
CA VAL A 25 5.79 5.31 -2.19
C VAL A 25 6.11 4.40 -3.38
N SER A 26 7.38 3.99 -3.51
CA SER A 26 7.83 3.16 -4.64
C SER A 26 7.20 1.78 -4.61
N VAL A 27 7.06 1.16 -3.44
CA VAL A 27 6.37 -0.12 -3.30
C VAL A 27 4.88 0.02 -3.59
N VAL A 28 4.21 1.06 -3.08
CA VAL A 28 2.79 1.31 -3.38
C VAL A 28 2.57 1.48 -4.89
N ASN A 29 3.44 2.24 -5.56
CA ASN A 29 3.36 2.43 -7.01
C ASN A 29 3.66 1.14 -7.78
N ALA A 30 4.59 0.31 -7.30
CA ALA A 30 4.91 -0.96 -7.96
C ALA A 30 3.72 -1.92 -8.00
N PHE A 31 2.82 -1.87 -7.01
CA PHE A 31 1.61 -2.71 -6.99
C PHE A 31 0.41 -2.09 -7.71
N ARG A 32 0.58 -0.95 -8.42
CA ARG A 32 -0.48 -0.39 -9.26
C ARG A 32 -0.49 -1.09 -10.62
N PRO A 33 -1.66 -1.49 -11.13
CA PRO A 33 -1.76 -2.01 -12.49
C PRO A 33 -1.37 -0.94 -13.52
N ASP A 34 -0.67 -1.34 -14.59
CA ASP A 34 -0.26 -0.42 -15.64
C ASP A 34 -1.46 0.03 -16.50
N LYS A 35 -1.39 1.23 -17.10
CA LYS A 35 -2.48 1.79 -17.94
C LYS A 35 -2.86 0.91 -19.13
N GLU A 36 -1.94 0.10 -19.66
CA GLU A 36 -2.24 -0.86 -20.75
C GLU A 36 -2.94 -2.15 -20.25
N GLU A 37 -2.88 -2.42 -18.94
CA GLU A 37 -3.49 -3.59 -18.30
C GLU A 37 -4.94 -3.33 -17.86
N THR A 38 -5.36 -2.06 -17.78
CA THR A 38 -6.71 -1.58 -17.40
C THR A 38 -7.86 -2.25 -18.18
N VAL A 39 -7.65 -2.51 -19.48
CA VAL A 39 -8.68 -3.07 -20.36
C VAL A 39 -8.95 -4.57 -20.08
N ILE A 40 -7.96 -5.31 -19.57
CA ILE A 40 -8.10 -6.73 -19.16
C ILE A 40 -8.60 -6.81 -17.71
N THR A 41 -8.33 -5.79 -16.90
CA THR A 41 -8.69 -5.69 -15.49
C THR A 41 -10.13 -5.24 -15.28
N ASP A 42 -10.77 -4.45 -16.15
CA ASP A 42 -12.18 -4.02 -16.03
C ASP A 42 -13.21 -5.17 -15.83
N VAL A 43 -12.92 -6.36 -16.34
CA VAL A 43 -13.76 -7.57 -16.16
C VAL A 43 -13.39 -8.34 -14.89
N LEU A 44 -12.13 -8.24 -14.45
CA LEU A 44 -11.58 -8.92 -13.29
C LEU A 44 -11.75 -8.12 -11.98
N GLU A 45 -11.81 -6.79 -12.06
CA GLU A 45 -11.90 -5.82 -10.97
C GLU A 45 -13.32 -5.53 -10.50
N ARG A 46 -14.34 -6.14 -11.15
CA ARG A 46 -15.68 -6.11 -10.58
C ARG A 46 -15.64 -6.84 -9.24
N LYS A 47 -16.00 -6.14 -8.17
CA LYS A 47 -16.12 -6.68 -6.81
C LYS A 47 -16.95 -7.97 -6.70
N GLU A 48 -17.88 -8.17 -7.63
CA GLU A 48 -18.72 -9.37 -7.73
C GLU A 48 -17.98 -10.59 -8.33
N ASN A 49 -16.77 -10.40 -8.84
CA ASN A 49 -15.95 -11.44 -9.43
C ASN A 49 -15.05 -12.08 -8.37
N ILE A 50 -15.15 -13.40 -8.22
CA ILE A 50 -14.28 -14.20 -7.33
C ILE A 50 -12.79 -14.00 -7.66
N MET A 51 -12.46 -13.63 -8.91
CA MET A 51 -11.10 -13.35 -9.32
C MET A 51 -10.52 -12.07 -8.70
N HIS A 52 -11.34 -11.03 -8.46
CA HIS A 52 -10.95 -9.80 -7.75
C HIS A 52 -10.41 -10.14 -6.36
N ASP A 53 -11.21 -10.86 -5.57
CA ASP A 53 -10.84 -11.28 -4.21
C ASP A 53 -9.57 -12.14 -4.19
N LYS A 54 -9.37 -13.00 -5.19
CA LYS A 54 -8.16 -13.84 -5.30
C LYS A 54 -6.92 -13.00 -5.59
N ILE A 55 -7.04 -12.00 -6.46
CA ILE A 55 -5.94 -11.08 -6.79
C ILE A 55 -5.63 -10.20 -5.58
N CYS A 56 -6.63 -9.59 -4.92
CA CYS A 56 -6.44 -8.79 -3.72
C CYS A 56 -5.73 -9.56 -2.60
N LYS A 57 -6.16 -10.81 -2.34
CA LYS A 57 -5.49 -11.71 -1.39
C LYS A 57 -4.04 -11.96 -1.78
N LYS A 58 -3.77 -12.20 -3.06
CA LYS A 58 -2.41 -12.47 -3.53
C LYS A 58 -1.49 -11.24 -3.42
N ILE A 59 -2.01 -10.05 -3.70
CA ILE A 59 -1.31 -8.79 -3.48
C ILE A 59 -0.94 -8.65 -1.99
N VAL A 60 -1.89 -8.87 -1.07
CA VAL A 60 -1.62 -8.81 0.37
C VAL A 60 -0.54 -9.82 0.79
N GLU A 61 -0.61 -11.07 0.32
CA GLU A 61 0.41 -12.09 0.62
C GLU A 61 1.83 -11.67 0.23
N VAL A 62 1.98 -10.96 -0.89
CA VAL A 62 3.29 -10.54 -1.41
C VAL A 62 3.74 -9.21 -0.85
N ALA A 63 2.84 -8.24 -0.70
CA ALA A 63 3.16 -6.89 -0.27
C ALA A 63 3.48 -6.80 1.23
N VAL A 64 2.78 -7.59 2.07
CA VAL A 64 2.98 -7.57 3.54
C VAL A 64 4.42 -7.78 3.95
N PRO A 65 5.13 -8.86 3.55
CA PRO A 65 6.50 -9.07 3.99
C PRO A 65 7.44 -7.94 3.52
N ILE A 66 7.22 -7.39 2.33
CA ILE A 66 8.05 -6.32 1.77
C ILE A 66 7.87 -5.02 2.56
N LEU A 67 6.63 -4.60 2.75
CA LEU A 67 6.30 -3.38 3.51
C LEU A 67 6.69 -3.53 4.98
N ALA A 68 6.60 -4.73 5.55
CA ALA A 68 7.05 -5.00 6.92
C ALA A 68 8.56 -4.78 7.08
N GLU A 69 9.39 -5.13 6.10
CA GLU A 69 10.83 -4.81 6.15
C GLU A 69 11.09 -3.30 6.12
N ILE A 70 10.34 -2.54 5.31
CA ILE A 70 10.45 -1.07 5.29
C ILE A 70 10.05 -0.48 6.65
N VAL A 71 8.98 -1.01 7.27
CA VAL A 71 8.56 -0.56 8.60
C VAL A 71 9.59 -0.91 9.66
N LYS A 72 10.20 -2.11 9.62
CA LYS A 72 11.30 -2.50 10.53
C LYS A 72 12.49 -1.55 10.40
N GLU A 73 12.86 -1.18 9.17
CA GLU A 73 13.90 -0.19 8.90
C GLU A 73 13.53 1.19 9.46
N GLY A 74 12.28 1.63 9.25
CA GLY A 74 11.76 2.87 9.83
C GLY A 74 11.75 2.89 11.36
N ILE A 75 11.47 1.75 12.01
CA ILE A 75 11.59 1.60 13.47
C ILE A 75 13.06 1.73 13.90
N ALA A 76 13.99 1.07 13.21
CA ALA A 76 15.42 1.18 13.51
C ALA A 76 15.94 2.63 13.37
N GLN A 77 15.32 3.42 12.49
CA GLN A 77 15.61 4.85 12.30
C GLN A 77 14.82 5.78 13.23
N GLY A 78 13.95 5.25 14.11
CA GLY A 78 13.14 6.03 15.05
C GLY A 78 12.00 6.83 14.39
N ILE A 79 11.59 6.44 13.18
CA ILE A 79 10.49 7.06 12.43
C ILE A 79 9.13 6.47 12.85
N PHE A 80 9.12 5.17 13.14
CA PHE A 80 7.94 4.39 13.52
C PHE A 80 8.14 3.73 14.88
N GLU A 81 7.04 3.40 15.56
CA GLU A 81 7.05 2.72 16.85
C GLU A 81 5.80 1.83 16.97
N CYS A 82 5.90 0.58 16.51
CA CYS A 82 4.77 -0.34 16.59
C CYS A 82 5.20 -1.80 16.80
N ASN A 83 4.34 -2.56 17.47
CA ASN A 83 4.39 -4.02 17.58
C ASN A 83 3.54 -4.70 16.50
N TYR A 84 3.64 -6.03 16.32
CA TYR A 84 2.82 -6.78 15.35
C TYR A 84 2.88 -6.18 13.92
N ILE A 85 4.12 -5.95 13.44
CA ILE A 85 4.38 -5.16 12.23
C ILE A 85 3.65 -5.73 11.02
N GLU A 86 3.77 -7.04 10.79
CA GLU A 86 3.15 -7.70 9.63
C GLU A 86 1.62 -7.63 9.69
N GLU A 87 1.03 -7.83 10.87
CA GLU A 87 -0.42 -7.74 11.07
C GLU A 87 -0.92 -6.32 10.85
N ARG A 88 -0.20 -5.30 11.33
CA ARG A 88 -0.56 -3.90 11.13
C ARG A 88 -0.47 -3.50 9.66
N VAL A 89 0.60 -3.88 8.97
CA VAL A 89 0.75 -3.67 7.52
C VAL A 89 -0.37 -4.37 6.76
N LYS A 90 -0.71 -5.62 7.13
CA LYS A 90 -1.84 -6.35 6.54
C LYS A 90 -3.16 -5.62 6.73
N MET A 91 -3.45 -5.13 7.93
CA MET A 91 -4.69 -4.38 8.20
C MET A 91 -4.77 -3.11 7.36
N LEU A 92 -3.66 -2.38 7.20
CA LEU A 92 -3.60 -1.17 6.37
C LEU A 92 -3.92 -1.45 4.89
N LEU A 93 -3.40 -2.56 4.35
CA LEU A 93 -3.67 -2.98 2.98
C LEU A 93 -5.13 -3.42 2.79
N VAL A 94 -5.68 -4.20 3.72
CA VAL A 94 -7.08 -4.66 3.67
C VAL A 94 -8.05 -3.48 3.74
N ILE A 95 -7.79 -2.51 4.63
CA ILE A 95 -8.61 -1.30 4.75
C ILE A 95 -8.53 -0.48 3.46
N SER A 96 -7.32 -0.29 2.92
CA SER A 96 -7.09 0.41 1.65
C SER A 96 -7.90 -0.18 0.51
N GLN A 97 -7.73 -1.49 0.27
CA GLN A 97 -8.42 -2.21 -0.79
C GLN A 97 -9.93 -2.05 -0.67
N HIS A 98 -10.50 -2.24 0.52
CA HIS A 98 -11.94 -2.06 0.70
C HIS A 98 -12.39 -0.62 0.47
N MET A 99 -11.68 0.38 1.01
CA MET A 99 -12.01 1.79 0.85
C MET A 99 -12.06 2.18 -0.64
N PHE A 100 -11.03 1.81 -1.41
CA PHE A 100 -10.94 2.14 -2.83
C PHE A 100 -11.90 1.29 -3.69
N ASP A 101 -12.09 0.01 -3.39
CA ASP A 101 -13.03 -0.88 -4.11
C ASP A 101 -14.51 -0.48 -3.98
N TYR A 102 -14.88 0.31 -2.97
CA TYR A 102 -16.24 0.84 -2.88
C TYR A 102 -16.40 2.16 -3.64
N GLY A 103 -15.31 2.78 -4.09
CA GLY A 103 -15.28 3.98 -4.95
C GLY A 103 -15.95 5.23 -4.34
N ASN A 104 -16.38 5.16 -3.08
CA ASN A 104 -17.22 6.16 -2.44
C ASN A 104 -16.58 6.61 -1.13
N PHE A 105 -15.48 7.34 -1.24
CA PHE A 105 -14.77 7.95 -0.12
C PHE A 105 -14.63 9.45 -0.37
N SER A 106 -14.79 10.24 0.68
CA SER A 106 -14.59 11.68 0.66
C SER A 106 -13.13 12.04 0.95
N ASP A 107 -12.76 13.30 0.72
CA ASP A 107 -11.44 13.81 1.15
C ASP A 107 -11.22 13.61 2.66
N LYS A 108 -12.29 13.69 3.47
CA LYS A 108 -12.23 13.43 4.92
C LYS A 108 -11.96 11.96 5.25
N ASP A 109 -12.53 11.03 4.49
CA ASP A 109 -12.27 9.61 4.70
C ASP A 109 -10.79 9.30 4.42
N LEU A 110 -10.22 9.96 3.42
CA LEU A 110 -8.80 9.87 3.12
C LEU A 110 -7.92 10.49 4.22
N GLU A 111 -8.28 11.67 4.74
CA GLU A 111 -7.59 12.28 5.88
C GLU A 111 -7.58 11.32 7.09
N VAL A 112 -8.71 10.70 7.39
CA VAL A 112 -8.83 9.69 8.46
C VAL A 112 -7.97 8.47 8.17
N TYR A 113 -7.92 7.99 6.92
CA TYR A 113 -7.05 6.86 6.55
C TYR A 113 -5.56 7.17 6.75
N ILE A 114 -5.12 8.39 6.43
CA ILE A 114 -3.73 8.83 6.67
C ILE A 114 -3.43 8.93 8.17
N ASP A 115 -4.36 9.46 8.97
CA ASP A 115 -4.23 9.48 10.43
C ASP A 115 -4.18 8.04 11.01
N MET A 116 -4.97 7.11 10.47
CA MET A 116 -4.92 5.70 10.83
C MET A 116 -3.57 5.07 10.48
N LEU A 117 -2.98 5.38 9.32
CA LEU A 117 -1.63 4.96 8.94
C LEU A 117 -0.59 5.38 9.99
N GLU A 118 -0.62 6.67 10.38
CA GLU A 118 0.29 7.20 11.39
C GLU A 118 0.13 6.51 12.74
N LYS A 119 -1.11 6.36 13.21
CA LYS A 119 -1.41 5.72 14.50
C LYS A 119 -1.08 4.23 14.50
N LEU A 120 -1.33 3.52 13.40
CA LEU A 120 -1.02 2.11 13.29
C LEU A 120 0.49 1.88 13.24
N LEU A 121 1.26 2.75 12.58
CA LEU A 121 2.73 2.60 12.55
C LEU A 121 3.44 3.29 13.73
N GLY A 122 2.70 3.98 14.60
CA GLY A 122 3.28 4.74 15.70
C GLY A 122 4.17 5.89 15.24
N ALA A 123 3.88 6.45 14.06
CA ALA A 123 4.58 7.64 13.57
C ALA A 123 4.14 8.87 14.36
N LYS A 124 5.04 9.85 14.49
CA LYS A 124 4.65 11.17 14.99
C LYS A 124 3.64 11.80 14.03
N ASN A 125 2.63 12.46 14.60
CA ASN A 125 1.57 13.10 13.83
C ASN A 125 2.14 14.01 12.72
N GLY A 126 1.64 13.84 11.50
CA GLY A 126 2.05 14.56 10.29
C GLY A 126 3.32 14.03 9.60
N LYS A 127 3.97 12.99 10.11
CA LYS A 127 5.20 12.43 9.49
C LYS A 127 4.94 11.52 8.29
N ILE A 128 3.75 10.93 8.16
CA ILE A 128 3.37 10.08 7.01
C ILE A 128 2.53 10.87 6.01
N HIS A 129 2.13 12.09 6.32
CA HIS A 129 1.29 12.92 5.45
C HIS A 129 1.80 13.10 4.01
N PHE A 130 3.10 12.91 3.73
CA PHE A 130 3.64 12.90 2.36
C PHE A 130 3.04 11.80 1.48
N ILE A 131 2.61 10.67 2.06
CA ILE A 131 2.04 9.54 1.32
C ILE A 131 0.64 9.86 0.80
N SER A 132 -0.03 10.85 1.40
CA SER A 132 -1.36 11.32 0.99
C SER A 132 -1.39 11.67 -0.49
N LYS A 133 -0.39 12.41 -0.98
CA LYS A 133 -0.32 12.85 -2.37
C LYS A 133 -0.27 11.67 -3.33
N VAL A 134 0.51 10.65 -2.97
CA VAL A 134 0.65 9.43 -3.76
C VAL A 134 -0.66 8.63 -3.74
N LEU A 135 -1.28 8.47 -2.58
CA LEU A 135 -2.57 7.78 -2.44
C LEU A 135 -3.69 8.50 -3.20
N VAL A 136 -3.77 9.84 -3.14
CA VAL A 136 -4.74 10.66 -3.89
C VAL A 136 -4.54 10.53 -5.39
N GLU A 137 -3.31 10.65 -5.86
CA GLU A 137 -3.00 10.60 -7.30
C GLU A 137 -3.37 9.23 -7.89
N GLY A 138 -3.22 8.14 -7.14
CA GLY A 138 -3.64 6.82 -7.59
C GLY A 138 -5.13 6.50 -7.42
N ALA A 139 -5.89 7.34 -6.73
CA ALA A 139 -7.32 7.13 -6.51
C ALA A 139 -8.20 8.03 -7.39
N LYS A 140 -7.58 8.98 -8.12
CA LYS A 140 -8.24 9.92 -9.04
C LYS A 140 -7.96 9.62 -10.52
N GLU A 141 -7.07 8.67 -10.82
CA GLU A 141 -6.88 8.09 -12.16
C GLU A 141 -7.74 6.84 -12.32
#